data_AF-A0A497JFT5-F1
#
_entry.id   AF-A0A497JFT5-F1
#
_cell.length_a   1.000
_cell.length_b   1.000
_cell.length_c   1.000
_cell.angle_alpha   90.00
_cell.angle_beta   90.00
_cell.angle_gamma   90.00
#
_symmetry.space_group_name_H-M   'P 1'
#
loop_
_entity.id
_entity.type
_entity.pdbx_description
1 polymer ?
#
loop_
_entity_poly.entity_id
_entity_poly.type
_entity_poly.pdbx_seq_one_letter_code
_entity_poly.pdbx_strand_id
1 'polypeptide(L)'
;MKTNILIYGPPGVGKQKFCSLLRDNWIKNGEKVIFISRKDYPMKVEELNEKLRDASGSARIIVHSLSNLIMQNSLEEILNFLKFLNEKFEFEVYTLQEGIHSPNIVKHIMCITTKVIEIKYHDEETIEKKLRILSLERNYVSEWINLSLISKSNLESLIFEEYKHRL
;
A
#
# COMPACT_ATOMS: atom_id res chain seq x y z
N MET A 1 14.03 9.71 -3.10
CA MET A 1 13.96 8.68 -2.03
C MET A 1 12.86 7.72 -2.42
N LYS A 2 13.17 6.43 -2.63
CA LYS A 2 12.15 5.44 -3.00
C LYS A 2 11.19 5.24 -1.85
N THR A 3 9.90 5.16 -2.14
CA THR A 3 8.87 5.00 -1.12
C THR A 3 7.97 3.84 -1.49
N ASN A 4 7.89 2.85 -0.62
CA ASN A 4 7.01 1.71 -0.78
C ASN A 4 6.12 1.55 0.47
N ILE A 5 4.82 1.56 0.26
CA ILE A 5 3.84 1.72 1.35
C ILE A 5 2.97 0.49 1.43
N LEU A 6 2.93 -0.15 2.59
CA LEU A 6 2.00 -1.23 2.86
C LEU A 6 0.74 -0.69 3.53
N ILE A 7 -0.42 -0.86 2.90
CA ILE A 7 -1.72 -0.61 3.54
C ILE A 7 -2.24 -1.94 4.10
N TYR A 8 -2.28 -2.06 5.42
CA TYR A 8 -2.65 -3.27 6.14
C TYR A 8 -3.96 -3.09 6.91
N GLY A 9 -4.77 -4.14 6.99
CA GLY A 9 -5.94 -4.14 7.88
C GLY A 9 -7.03 -5.15 7.50
N PRO A 10 -8.14 -5.21 8.26
CA PRO A 10 -9.23 -6.18 8.07
C PRO A 10 -9.97 -6.01 6.74
N PRO A 11 -10.79 -6.98 6.32
CA PRO A 11 -11.71 -6.79 5.19
C PRO A 11 -12.71 -5.65 5.46
N GLY A 12 -13.11 -4.92 4.40
CA GLY A 12 -14.14 -3.87 4.50
C GLY A 12 -13.69 -2.50 5.04
N VAL A 13 -12.49 -2.38 5.63
CA VAL A 13 -11.97 -1.12 6.20
C VAL A 13 -11.67 -0.02 5.16
N GLY A 14 -11.81 -0.30 3.87
CA GLY A 14 -11.70 0.72 2.82
C GLY A 14 -10.34 0.82 2.13
N LYS A 15 -9.45 -0.19 2.25
CA LYS A 15 -8.16 -0.23 1.54
C LYS A 15 -8.27 0.05 0.03
N GLN A 16 -9.25 -0.56 -0.64
CA GLN A 16 -9.51 -0.33 -2.07
C GLN A 16 -9.90 1.13 -2.37
N LYS A 17 -10.77 1.72 -1.53
CA LYS A 17 -11.18 3.11 -1.66
C LYS A 17 -9.98 4.04 -1.47
N PHE A 18 -9.12 3.76 -0.49
CA PHE A 18 -7.88 4.50 -0.26
C PHE A 18 -6.95 4.47 -1.48
N CYS A 19 -6.69 3.27 -2.03
CA CYS A 19 -5.90 3.13 -3.25
C CYS A 19 -6.52 3.82 -4.47
N SER A 20 -7.85 3.82 -4.58
CA SER A 20 -8.55 4.52 -5.67
C SER A 20 -8.40 6.04 -5.55
N LEU A 21 -8.47 6.58 -4.32
CA LEU A 21 -8.24 8.00 -4.07
C LEU A 21 -6.81 8.42 -4.44
N LEU A 22 -5.81 7.61 -4.08
CA LEU A 22 -4.41 7.82 -4.49
C LEU A 22 -4.27 7.86 -6.02
N ARG A 23 -4.76 6.81 -6.68
CA ARG A 23 -4.74 6.69 -8.14
C ARG A 23 -5.36 7.91 -8.80
N ASP A 24 -6.56 8.30 -8.37
CA ASP A 24 -7.29 9.42 -8.97
C ASP A 24 -6.57 10.75 -8.72
N ASN A 25 -5.89 10.91 -7.58
CA ASN A 25 -5.10 12.10 -7.29
C ASN A 25 -3.88 12.22 -8.22
N TRP A 26 -3.10 11.15 -8.34
CA TRP A 26 -1.93 11.11 -9.23
C TRP A 26 -2.30 11.32 -10.70
N ILE A 27 -3.36 10.68 -11.17
CA ILE A 27 -3.87 10.90 -12.54
C ILE A 27 -4.25 12.36 -12.74
N LYS A 28 -4.96 12.97 -11.78
CA LYS A 28 -5.35 14.38 -11.84
C LYS A 28 -4.12 15.31 -11.91
N ASN A 29 -3.02 14.93 -11.27
CA ASN A 29 -1.75 15.67 -11.29
C ASN A 29 -0.88 15.37 -12.52
N GLY A 30 -1.37 14.58 -13.48
CA GLY A 30 -0.65 14.25 -14.72
C GLY A 30 0.39 13.13 -14.57
N GLU A 31 0.38 12.41 -13.45
CA GLU A 31 1.31 11.32 -13.19
C GLU A 31 0.87 10.03 -13.89
N LYS A 32 1.83 9.24 -14.35
CA LYS A 32 1.57 7.90 -14.87
C LYS A 32 1.33 6.94 -13.72
N VAL A 33 0.19 6.26 -13.71
CA VAL A 33 -0.17 5.31 -12.65
C VAL A 33 -0.42 3.93 -13.26
N ILE A 34 0.20 2.90 -12.67
CA ILE A 34 -0.09 1.51 -12.96
C ILE A 34 -0.84 0.92 -11.77
N PHE A 35 -2.09 0.53 -12.00
CA PHE A 35 -2.99 0.05 -10.97
C PHE A 35 -3.32 -1.42 -11.19
N ILE A 36 -2.60 -2.31 -10.50
CA ILE A 36 -2.85 -3.75 -10.50
C ILE A 36 -3.97 -4.04 -9.51
N SER A 37 -5.08 -4.56 -10.02
CA SER A 37 -6.34 -4.70 -9.32
C SER A 37 -6.88 -6.12 -9.40
N ARG A 38 -8.00 -6.41 -8.73
CA ARG A 38 -8.69 -7.72 -8.83
C ARG A 38 -8.94 -8.21 -10.26
N LYS A 39 -9.09 -7.32 -11.24
CA LYS A 39 -9.33 -7.69 -12.65
C LYS A 39 -8.09 -8.31 -13.31
N ASP A 40 -6.92 -8.01 -12.76
CA ASP A 40 -5.64 -8.54 -13.20
C ASP A 40 -5.35 -9.88 -12.51
N TYR A 41 -6.30 -10.48 -11.81
CA TYR A 41 -6.16 -11.80 -11.21
C TYR A 41 -7.04 -12.83 -11.91
N PRO A 42 -6.56 -14.08 -12.08
CA PRO A 42 -5.33 -14.65 -11.51
C PRO A 42 -4.12 -14.49 -12.45
N MET A 43 -3.39 -13.38 -12.38
CA MET A 43 -2.05 -13.28 -12.98
C MET A 43 -1.00 -13.73 -11.98
N LYS A 44 0.01 -14.44 -12.47
CA LYS A 44 1.22 -14.76 -11.71
C LYS A 44 2.18 -13.57 -11.67
N VAL A 45 3.15 -13.63 -10.76
CA VAL A 45 4.20 -12.62 -10.62
C VAL A 45 5.00 -12.45 -11.92
N GLU A 46 5.26 -13.54 -12.65
CA GLU A 46 6.04 -13.50 -13.89
C GLU A 46 5.36 -12.64 -14.96
N GLU A 47 4.04 -12.81 -15.13
CA GLU A 47 3.26 -12.05 -16.11
C GLU A 47 3.18 -10.56 -15.72
N LEU A 48 3.11 -10.25 -14.42
CA LEU A 48 3.18 -8.87 -13.95
C LEU A 48 4.55 -8.25 -14.23
N ASN A 49 5.63 -8.99 -14.02
CA ASN A 49 6.98 -8.53 -14.33
C ASN A 49 7.14 -8.21 -15.82
N GLU A 50 6.63 -9.05 -16.71
CA GLU A 50 6.65 -8.80 -18.15
C GLU A 50 5.88 -7.53 -18.51
N LYS A 51 4.66 -7.36 -18.01
CA LYS A 51 3.86 -6.14 -18.26
C LYS A 51 4.53 -4.89 -17.72
N LEU A 52 5.22 -5.00 -16.59
CA LEU A 52 5.91 -3.90 -15.96
C LEU A 52 7.30 -3.66 -16.54
N ARG A 53 7.83 -4.54 -17.39
CA ARG A 53 9.22 -4.49 -17.89
C ARG A 53 9.53 -3.25 -18.71
N ASP A 54 8.58 -2.75 -19.47
CA ASP A 54 8.74 -1.57 -20.32
C ASP A 54 8.14 -0.30 -19.71
N ALA A 55 7.52 -0.41 -18.53
CA ALA A 55 7.01 0.73 -17.80
C ALA A 55 8.15 1.69 -17.39
N SER A 56 7.87 2.98 -17.43
CA SER A 56 8.81 4.01 -16.95
C SER A 56 8.97 3.93 -15.43
N GLY A 57 10.19 4.05 -14.92
CA GLY A 57 10.47 4.05 -13.48
C GLY A 57 9.84 5.19 -12.69
N SER A 58 9.43 6.27 -13.38
CA SER A 58 8.66 7.38 -12.76
C SER A 58 7.16 7.10 -12.63
N ALA A 59 6.68 5.95 -13.11
CA ALA A 59 5.29 5.54 -12.90
C ALA A 59 5.04 5.21 -11.42
N ARG A 60 3.89 5.62 -10.89
CA ARG A 60 3.41 5.24 -9.57
C ARG A 60 2.74 3.86 -9.64
N ILE A 61 3.17 2.93 -8.82
CA ILE A 61 2.64 1.56 -8.80
C ILE A 61 1.67 1.39 -7.64
N ILE A 62 0.52 0.77 -7.91
CA ILE A 62 -0.38 0.28 -6.86
C ILE A 62 -0.70 -1.19 -7.11
N VAL A 63 -0.50 -2.04 -6.11
CA VAL A 63 -0.85 -3.45 -6.12
C VAL A 63 -1.96 -3.73 -5.10
N HIS A 64 -3.18 -3.85 -5.60
CA HIS A 64 -4.38 -4.19 -4.84
C HIS A 64 -4.92 -5.56 -5.30
N SER A 65 -4.48 -6.69 -4.72
CA SER A 65 -3.78 -6.81 -3.43
C SER A 65 -2.65 -7.84 -3.42
N LEU A 66 -1.61 -7.61 -2.60
CA LEU A 66 -0.57 -8.60 -2.34
C LEU A 66 -1.16 -9.89 -1.78
N SER A 67 -2.24 -9.81 -1.01
CA SER A 67 -2.90 -11.02 -0.50
C SER A 67 -3.32 -11.98 -1.62
N ASN A 68 -3.77 -11.48 -2.76
CA ASN A 68 -4.12 -12.31 -3.90
C ASN A 68 -2.88 -12.94 -4.55
N LEU A 69 -1.77 -12.19 -4.65
CA LEU A 69 -0.52 -12.74 -5.19
C LEU A 69 0.06 -13.82 -4.27
N ILE A 70 0.09 -13.58 -2.96
CA ILE A 70 0.63 -14.54 -1.99
C ILE A 70 -0.17 -15.85 -1.99
N MET A 71 -1.47 -15.82 -2.30
CA MET A 71 -2.28 -17.04 -2.41
C MET A 71 -1.93 -17.92 -3.63
N GLN A 72 -1.25 -17.36 -4.63
CA GLN A 72 -0.96 -18.03 -5.91
C GLN A 72 0.53 -18.26 -6.15
N ASN A 73 1.39 -17.70 -5.30
CA ASN A 73 2.84 -17.70 -5.49
C ASN A 73 3.53 -18.00 -4.15
N SER A 74 4.74 -18.54 -4.21
CA SER A 74 5.61 -18.72 -3.06
C SER A 74 6.04 -17.38 -2.44
N LEU A 75 6.45 -17.40 -1.17
CA LEU A 75 7.00 -16.20 -0.52
C LEU A 75 8.24 -15.67 -1.27
N GLU A 76 9.08 -16.56 -1.79
CA GLU A 76 10.28 -16.17 -2.54
C GLU A 76 9.93 -15.38 -3.82
N GLU A 77 8.96 -15.85 -4.61
CA GLU A 77 8.48 -15.14 -5.80
C GLU A 77 7.92 -13.76 -5.45
N ILE A 78 7.17 -13.66 -4.34
CA ILE A 78 6.63 -12.38 -3.86
C ILE A 78 7.75 -11.44 -3.42
N LEU A 79 8.76 -11.93 -2.70
CA LEU A 79 9.89 -11.10 -2.26
C LEU A 79 10.72 -10.62 -3.46
N ASN A 80 10.95 -11.49 -4.45
CA ASN A 80 11.64 -11.13 -5.69
C ASN A 80 10.84 -10.10 -6.51
N PHE A 81 9.50 -10.24 -6.55
CA PHE A 81 8.62 -9.26 -7.17
C PHE A 81 8.74 -7.88 -6.50
N LEU A 82 8.64 -7.83 -5.17
CA LEU A 82 8.72 -6.58 -4.43
C LEU A 82 10.11 -5.94 -4.55
N LYS A 83 11.16 -6.75 -4.60
CA LYS A 83 12.52 -6.28 -4.88
C LYS A 83 12.62 -5.69 -6.28
N PHE A 84 12.11 -6.37 -7.31
CA PHE A 84 12.06 -5.85 -8.67
C PHE A 84 11.34 -4.50 -8.75
N LEU A 85 10.16 -4.39 -8.13
CA LEU A 85 9.42 -3.13 -8.07
C LEU A 85 10.28 -2.04 -7.44
N ASN A 86 10.77 -2.30 -6.21
CA ASN A 86 11.57 -1.35 -5.45
C ASN A 86 12.90 -1.00 -6.14
N GLU A 87 13.45 -1.84 -7.02
CA GLU A 87 14.63 -1.50 -7.83
C GLU A 87 14.26 -0.59 -9.01
N LYS A 88 13.07 -0.77 -9.57
CA LYS A 88 12.66 -0.10 -10.80
C LYS A 88 11.89 1.20 -10.61
N PHE A 89 10.98 1.25 -9.63
CA PHE A 89 10.05 2.35 -9.47
C PHE A 89 10.42 3.24 -8.29
N GLU A 90 10.04 4.51 -8.36
CA GLU A 90 10.27 5.45 -7.26
C GLU A 90 9.19 5.33 -6.18
N PHE A 91 8.02 4.82 -6.55
CA PHE A 91 6.84 4.86 -5.69
C PHE A 91 5.89 3.68 -5.86
N GLU A 92 5.65 2.98 -4.76
CA GLU A 92 4.78 1.80 -4.72
C GLU A 92 3.80 1.85 -3.55
N VAL A 93 2.59 1.35 -3.79
CA VAL A 93 1.59 1.11 -2.75
C VAL A 93 1.07 -0.31 -2.87
N TYR A 94 1.08 -1.01 -1.75
CA TYR A 94 0.64 -2.38 -1.62
C TYR A 94 -0.54 -2.44 -0.67
N THR A 95 -1.46 -3.37 -0.89
CA THR A 95 -2.45 -3.70 0.15
C THR A 95 -2.32 -5.13 0.60
N LEU A 96 -2.42 -5.36 1.90
CA LEU A 96 -2.40 -6.68 2.53
C LEU A 96 -3.59 -6.82 3.49
N GLN A 97 -4.25 -7.97 3.45
CA GLN A 97 -5.39 -8.27 4.31
C GLN A 97 -4.95 -8.93 5.62
N GLU A 98 -5.42 -8.37 6.73
CA GLU A 98 -5.25 -8.93 8.07
C GLU A 98 -6.01 -10.25 8.21
N GLY A 99 -5.39 -11.21 8.91
CA GLY A 99 -5.98 -12.52 9.23
C GLY A 99 -5.96 -13.56 8.10
N ILE A 100 -5.44 -13.24 6.90
CA ILE A 100 -5.39 -14.21 5.79
C ILE A 100 -4.04 -14.95 5.71
N HIS A 101 -2.94 -14.26 6.02
CA HIS A 101 -1.59 -14.79 5.87
C HIS A 101 -0.97 -15.07 7.23
N SER A 102 0.01 -15.98 7.28
CA SER A 102 0.71 -16.28 8.53
C SER A 102 1.40 -15.02 9.10
N PRO A 103 1.50 -14.88 10.43
CA PRO A 103 2.14 -13.72 11.04
C PRO A 103 3.58 -13.46 10.55
N ASN A 104 4.31 -14.54 10.24
CA ASN A 104 5.67 -14.45 9.71
C ASN A 104 5.72 -13.80 8.32
N ILE A 105 4.80 -14.15 7.42
CA ILE A 105 4.70 -13.52 6.09
C ILE A 105 4.38 -12.04 6.26
N VAL A 106 3.36 -11.71 7.07
CA VAL A 106 2.94 -10.33 7.31
C VAL A 106 4.12 -9.49 7.84
N LYS A 107 4.85 -10.01 8.84
CA LYS A 107 6.01 -9.34 9.41
C LYS A 107 7.12 -9.12 8.40
N HIS A 108 7.45 -10.13 7.58
CA HIS A 108 8.47 -9.96 6.53
C HIS A 108 8.10 -8.87 5.54
N ILE A 109 6.84 -8.83 5.06
CA ILE A 109 6.39 -7.79 4.14
C ILE A 109 6.43 -6.41 4.79
N MET A 110 6.00 -6.27 6.05
CA MET A 110 6.12 -5.01 6.79
C MET A 110 7.58 -4.53 6.90
N CYS A 111 8.52 -5.44 7.20
CA CYS A 111 9.94 -5.11 7.37
C CYS A 111 10.64 -4.62 6.11
N ILE A 112 10.16 -5.00 4.91
CA ILE A 112 10.74 -4.53 3.64
C ILE A 112 10.07 -3.27 3.09
N THR A 113 9.01 -2.79 3.75
CA THR A 113 8.32 -1.53 3.40
C THR A 113 8.83 -0.36 4.22
N THR A 114 8.91 0.82 3.61
CA THR A 114 9.37 2.05 4.29
C THR A 114 8.30 2.62 5.22
N LYS A 115 7.01 2.44 4.86
CA LYS A 115 5.86 2.86 5.66
C LYS A 115 4.76 1.81 5.64
N VAL A 116 4.12 1.62 6.79
CA VAL A 116 2.89 0.83 6.94
C VAL A 116 1.76 1.77 7.33
N ILE A 117 0.68 1.77 6.57
CA ILE A 117 -0.58 2.42 6.94
C ILE A 117 -1.52 1.33 7.41
N GLU A 118 -1.79 1.29 8.71
CA GLU A 118 -2.78 0.39 9.27
C GLU A 118 -4.15 1.05 9.25
N ILE A 119 -5.18 0.35 8.79
CA ILE A 119 -6.56 0.80 8.81
C ILE A 119 -7.40 -0.23 9.58
N LYS A 120 -8.08 0.20 10.64
CA LYS A 120 -8.90 -0.67 11.50
C LYS A 120 -10.27 -0.06 11.76
N TYR A 121 -11.22 -0.93 12.11
CA TYR A 121 -12.40 -0.48 12.85
C TYR A 121 -11.94 -0.14 14.27
N HIS A 122 -12.33 1.03 14.76
CA HIS A 122 -11.95 1.48 16.10
C HIS A 122 -13.04 1.15 17.12
N ASP A 123 -14.29 1.10 16.69
CA ASP A 123 -15.45 0.85 17.53
C ASP A 123 -16.46 0.02 16.72
N GLU A 124 -16.93 -1.08 17.32
CA GLU A 124 -17.86 -2.03 16.72
C GLU A 124 -19.27 -1.43 16.57
N GLU A 125 -19.65 -0.46 17.39
CA GLU A 125 -20.98 0.17 17.36
C GLU A 125 -21.09 1.23 16.27
N THR A 126 -20.03 2.02 16.08
CA THR A 126 -20.05 3.16 15.14
C THR A 126 -19.52 2.84 13.76
N ILE A 127 -18.89 1.65 13.58
CA ILE A 127 -18.18 1.24 12.36
C ILE A 127 -17.13 2.31 11.96
N GLU A 128 -16.65 3.09 12.94
CA GLU A 128 -15.69 4.15 12.71
C GLU A 128 -14.37 3.53 12.25
N LYS A 129 -13.89 3.96 11.09
CA LYS A 129 -12.62 3.51 10.53
C LYS A 129 -11.56 4.53 10.87
N LYS A 130 -10.48 4.08 11.50
CA LYS A 130 -9.30 4.91 11.74
C LYS A 130 -8.10 4.31 11.04
N LEU A 131 -7.14 5.17 10.73
CA LEU A 131 -5.83 4.73 10.29
C LEU A 131 -4.73 5.24 11.21
N ARG A 132 -3.57 4.61 11.14
CA ARG A 132 -2.32 5.13 11.69
C ARG A 132 -1.17 4.79 10.76
N ILE A 133 -0.10 5.54 10.88
CA ILE A 133 1.11 5.39 10.06
C ILE A 133 2.23 4.90 10.96
N LEU A 134 2.89 3.84 10.52
CA LEU A 134 4.09 3.30 11.12
C LEU A 134 5.23 3.49 10.11
N SER A 135 6.36 4.02 10.54
CA SER A 135 7.58 4.08 9.74
C SER A 135 8.68 3.39 10.51
N LEU A 136 9.10 2.23 10.01
CA LEU A 136 10.17 1.44 10.63
C LEU A 136 11.51 2.17 10.54
N GLU A 137 11.81 2.77 9.39
CA GLU A 137 13.03 3.57 9.16
C GLU A 137 13.18 4.70 10.18
N ARG A 138 12.07 5.35 10.55
CA ARG A 138 12.05 6.49 11.45
C ARG A 138 11.71 6.14 12.90
N ASN A 139 11.49 4.85 13.19
CA ASN A 139 10.93 4.39 14.45
C ASN A 139 9.74 5.25 14.92
N TYR A 140 8.81 5.52 13.99
CA TYR A 140 7.69 6.44 14.19
C TYR A 140 6.36 5.70 14.13
N VAL A 141 5.45 6.05 15.03
CA VAL A 141 4.05 5.62 15.02
C VAL A 141 3.18 6.85 15.24
N SER A 142 2.23 7.10 14.33
CA SER A 142 1.27 8.18 14.48
C SER A 142 0.15 7.80 15.45
N GLU A 143 -0.54 8.82 15.95
CA GLU A 143 -1.87 8.67 16.54
C GLU A 143 -2.88 8.11 15.52
N TRP A 144 -3.99 7.57 16.03
CA TRP A 144 -5.11 7.13 15.19
C TRP A 144 -5.87 8.32 14.63
N ILE A 145 -6.01 8.36 13.30
CA ILE A 145 -6.68 9.41 12.55
C ILE A 145 -7.96 8.84 11.96
N ASN A 146 -9.09 9.54 12.12
CA ASN A 146 -10.34 9.12 11.52
C ASN A 146 -10.25 9.17 9.99
N LEU A 147 -10.50 8.03 9.33
CA LEU A 147 -10.40 7.86 7.89
C LEU A 147 -11.35 8.79 7.13
N SER A 148 -12.48 9.19 7.74
CA SER A 148 -13.42 10.14 7.14
C SER A 148 -12.87 11.56 7.01
N LEU A 149 -11.86 11.92 7.80
CA LEU A 149 -11.16 13.22 7.72
C LEU A 149 -10.15 13.25 6.56
N ILE A 150 -9.91 12.11 5.91
CA ILE A 150 -8.97 12.01 4.81
C ILE A 150 -9.70 12.32 3.51
N SER A 151 -9.29 13.43 2.91
CA SER A 151 -9.75 13.98 1.64
C SER A 151 -8.65 13.87 0.59
N LYS A 152 -8.96 14.12 -0.69
CA LYS A 152 -7.94 14.14 -1.73
C LYS A 152 -6.82 15.15 -1.46
N SER A 153 -7.13 16.30 -0.84
CA SER A 153 -6.19 17.41 -0.64
C SER A 153 -5.18 17.21 0.49
N ASN A 154 -5.45 16.32 1.46
CA ASN A 154 -4.55 16.05 2.59
C ASN A 154 -4.00 14.61 2.60
N LEU A 155 -4.41 13.77 1.65
CA LEU A 155 -3.99 12.37 1.60
C LEU A 155 -2.50 12.24 1.26
N GLU A 156 -2.01 13.06 0.33
CA GLU A 156 -0.58 13.09 0.02
C GLU A 156 0.26 13.67 1.14
N SER A 157 -0.17 14.77 1.76
CA SER A 157 0.56 15.32 2.90
C SER A 157 0.59 14.34 4.07
N LEU A 158 -0.52 13.64 4.35
CA LEU A 158 -0.56 12.60 5.37
C LEU A 158 0.45 11.46 5.09
N ILE A 159 0.59 11.08 3.83
CA ILE A 159 1.46 9.97 3.41
C ILE A 159 2.92 10.42 3.23
N PHE A 160 3.17 11.66 2.82
CA PHE A 160 4.47 12.18 2.37
C PHE A 160 5.08 13.22 3.27
N GLU A 161 4.30 14.05 3.94
CA GLU A 161 4.87 14.93 4.93
C GLU A 161 5.38 14.09 6.10
N GLU A 162 6.62 14.38 6.46
CA GLU A 162 7.05 14.15 7.82
C GLU A 162 6.02 14.91 8.67
N TYR A 163 5.25 14.24 9.53
CA TYR A 163 4.64 14.90 10.68
C TYR A 163 5.79 15.42 11.57
N LYS A 164 6.51 16.43 11.08
CA LYS A 164 7.35 17.34 11.80
C LYS A 164 6.48 18.58 11.99
N HIS A 165 6.14 18.84 13.24
CA HIS A 165 5.50 20.05 13.76
C HIS A 165 3.97 20.13 13.63
N ARG A 166 3.30 19.82 14.75
CA ARG A 166 1.96 20.18 15.25
C ARG A 166 1.40 18.91 15.94
N LEU A 167 1.51 18.71 17.26
CA LEU A 167 1.67 19.58 18.42
C LEU A 167 2.67 18.97 19.41
#